data_AF-A0A397EG90-F1
#
_entry.id   AF-A0A397EG90-F1
#
_cell.length_a   1.000
_cell.length_b   1.000
_cell.length_c   1.000
_cell.angle_alpha   90.00
_cell.angle_beta   90.00
_cell.angle_gamma   90.00
#
_symmetry.space_group_name_H-M   'P 1'
#
loop_
_entity.id
_entity.type
_entity.pdbx_description
1 polymer ?
#
loop_
_entity_poly.entity_id
_entity_poly.type
_entity_poly.pdbx_seq_one_letter_code
_entity_poly.pdbx_strand_id
1 'polypeptide(L)'
;METPRVRRELSYENKMEVVTRLQQLTIMGKLVRGAISTTAKHMQLHRTTVSNIWEGFKRNSRMPSGKLGRVGGKTINTSSIVSTLVSEVPEEQRSTLRDISQATGLSMGTLSRRLKDGTIERKNTRLKPLLTDANTIELLYRDYVITRVVPAIKAKFPSVNKRVVLQHDNATPHGAITDAILACVSTDGWTFVVQRQPPNSPDLNVLDLGYFASIQSLQNKVVSHSIDDVIQSTLASFEALSSEKLENVFHTFQAVMRLVLEHNSSNHFPLPHLKKDAKRRAGTLSANLSCPASLLG
;
A
#
# COMPACT_ATOMS: atom_id res chain seq x y z
N MET A 1 -32.64 27.04 26.11
CA MET A 1 -33.05 27.60 24.80
C MET A 1 -31.83 28.23 24.18
N GLU A 2 -31.32 27.68 23.07
CA GLU A 2 -30.20 28.27 22.34
C GLU A 2 -30.65 29.58 21.68
N THR A 3 -29.99 30.70 22.01
CA THR A 3 -30.20 31.94 21.27
C THR A 3 -29.50 31.81 19.91
N PRO A 4 -30.22 31.96 18.77
CA PRO A 4 -29.61 31.80 17.46
C PRO A 4 -28.51 32.86 17.27
N ARG A 5 -27.31 32.44 16.84
CA ARG A 5 -26.24 33.37 16.45
C ARG A 5 -26.75 34.31 15.35
N VAL A 6 -26.80 35.60 15.64
CA VAL A 6 -27.14 36.65 14.66
C VAL A 6 -26.05 36.69 13.58
N ARG A 7 -26.35 36.19 12.38
CA ARG A 7 -25.45 36.25 11.22
C ARG A 7 -25.61 37.62 10.54
N ARG A 8 -24.50 38.21 10.08
CA ARG A 8 -24.51 39.49 9.33
C ARG A 8 -25.26 39.43 8.00
N GLU A 9 -25.41 38.25 7.40
CA GLU A 9 -26.23 38.01 6.20
C GLU A 9 -27.34 37.00 6.53
N LEU A 10 -28.53 37.19 5.94
CA LEU A 10 -29.59 36.18 5.95
C LEU A 10 -29.10 34.87 5.30
N SER A 11 -29.55 33.73 5.84
CA SER A 11 -29.30 32.42 5.24
C SER A 11 -29.90 32.33 3.83
N TYR A 12 -29.40 31.41 3.01
CA TYR A 12 -29.95 31.16 1.68
C TYR A 12 -31.43 30.75 1.76
N GLU A 13 -31.78 29.89 2.72
CA GLU A 13 -33.16 29.46 2.99
C GLU A 13 -34.08 30.66 3.26
N ASN A 14 -33.69 31.56 4.17
CA ASN A 14 -34.50 32.74 4.49
C ASN A 14 -34.61 33.70 3.30
N LYS A 15 -33.57 33.81 2.46
CA LYS A 15 -33.63 34.59 1.22
C LYS A 15 -34.61 33.97 0.22
N MET A 16 -34.61 32.64 0.08
CA MET A 16 -35.51 31.93 -0.83
C MET A 16 -36.96 31.94 -0.36
N GLU A 17 -37.20 31.93 0.96
CA GLU A 17 -38.53 32.07 1.53
C GLU A 17 -39.13 33.46 1.24
N VAL A 18 -38.31 34.52 1.35
CA VAL A 18 -38.70 35.89 0.92
C VAL A 18 -39.09 35.89 -0.57
N VAL A 19 -38.28 35.27 -1.43
CA VAL A 19 -38.53 35.22 -2.89
C VAL A 19 -39.82 34.45 -3.19
N THR A 20 -40.01 33.29 -2.59
CA THR A 20 -41.20 32.42 -2.80
C THR A 20 -42.48 33.17 -2.47
N ARG A 21 -42.49 33.92 -1.37
CA ARG A 21 -43.65 34.74 -0.97
C ARG A 21 -43.92 35.90 -1.90
N LEU A 22 -42.88 36.57 -2.39
CA LEU A 22 -43.06 37.65 -3.36
C LEU A 22 -43.53 37.11 -4.72
N GLN A 23 -43.10 35.91 -5.12
CA GLN A 23 -43.62 35.23 -6.32
C GLN A 23 -45.12 34.91 -6.19
N GLN A 24 -45.58 34.43 -5.03
CA GLN A 24 -47.01 34.20 -4.76
C GLN A 24 -47.85 35.48 -4.83
N LEU A 25 -47.24 36.64 -4.56
CA LEU A 25 -47.88 37.96 -4.62
C LEU A 25 -47.62 38.69 -5.95
N THR A 26 -47.23 37.95 -7.00
CA THR A 26 -47.01 38.49 -8.35
C THR A 26 -48.16 38.10 -9.26
N ILE A 27 -48.83 39.11 -9.84
CA ILE A 27 -49.95 38.93 -10.77
C ILE A 27 -49.54 39.53 -12.12
N MET A 28 -49.66 38.76 -13.21
CA MET A 28 -49.24 39.16 -14.55
C MET A 28 -47.79 39.69 -14.61
N GLY A 29 -46.88 39.07 -13.87
CA GLY A 29 -45.47 39.44 -13.83
C GLY A 29 -45.16 40.74 -13.06
N LYS A 30 -46.16 41.37 -12.42
CA LYS A 30 -45.96 42.55 -11.57
C LYS A 30 -46.30 42.24 -10.12
N LEU A 31 -45.43 42.70 -9.23
CA LEU A 31 -45.64 42.54 -7.79
C LEU A 31 -46.77 43.46 -7.32
N VAL A 32 -47.73 42.93 -6.56
CA VAL A 32 -48.86 43.69 -6.04
C VAL A 32 -48.39 44.83 -5.12
N ARG A 33 -49.06 45.99 -5.19
CA ARG A 33 -48.74 47.16 -4.37
C ARG A 33 -48.77 46.79 -2.88
N GLY A 34 -47.67 47.07 -2.17
CA GLY A 34 -47.55 46.80 -0.74
C GLY A 34 -47.00 45.40 -0.39
N ALA A 35 -46.83 44.48 -1.35
CA ALA A 35 -46.36 43.12 -1.10
C ALA A 35 -45.01 43.08 -0.36
N ILE A 36 -44.06 43.96 -0.71
CA ILE A 36 -42.76 44.07 -0.02
C ILE A 36 -42.95 44.40 1.47
N SER A 37 -43.84 45.34 1.79
CA SER A 37 -44.12 45.74 3.18
C SER A 37 -44.83 44.64 3.95
N THR A 38 -45.73 43.89 3.30
CA THR A 38 -46.44 42.75 3.89
C THR A 38 -45.48 41.59 4.20
N THR A 39 -44.61 41.23 3.26
CA THR A 39 -43.60 40.18 3.44
C THR A 39 -42.57 40.59 4.50
N ALA A 40 -42.16 41.86 4.54
CA ALA A 40 -41.26 42.40 5.55
C ALA A 40 -41.83 42.27 6.97
N LYS A 41 -43.11 42.63 7.17
CA LYS A 41 -43.80 42.47 8.46
C LYS A 41 -43.91 41.00 8.87
N HIS A 42 -44.26 40.13 7.94
CA HIS A 42 -44.41 38.71 8.26
C HIS A 42 -43.06 38.06 8.64
N MET A 43 -41.99 38.37 7.91
CA MET A 43 -40.68 37.75 8.14
C MET A 43 -39.85 38.50 9.20
N GLN A 44 -40.40 39.55 9.81
CA GLN A 44 -39.70 40.42 10.76
C GLN A 44 -38.38 40.97 10.20
N LEU A 45 -38.39 41.31 8.91
CA LEU A 45 -37.24 41.86 8.19
C LEU A 45 -37.48 43.33 7.86
N HIS A 46 -36.40 44.10 7.73
CA HIS A 46 -36.51 45.47 7.26
C HIS A 46 -36.95 45.50 5.79
N ARG A 47 -37.83 46.45 5.43
CA ARG A 47 -38.39 46.58 4.07
C ARG A 47 -37.30 46.67 2.99
N THR A 48 -36.19 47.36 3.27
CA THR A 48 -35.06 47.45 2.32
C THR A 48 -34.35 46.12 2.13
N THR A 49 -34.27 45.27 3.15
CA THR A 49 -33.70 43.92 3.04
C THR A 49 -34.53 43.05 2.10
N VAL A 50 -35.85 43.05 2.24
CA VAL A 50 -36.79 42.34 1.34
C VAL A 50 -36.67 42.88 -0.09
N SER A 51 -36.61 44.19 -0.25
CA SER A 51 -36.41 44.83 -1.56
C SER A 51 -35.08 44.42 -2.20
N ASN A 52 -33.98 44.45 -1.45
CA ASN A 52 -32.65 44.10 -1.95
C ASN A 52 -32.55 42.62 -2.32
N ILE A 53 -33.22 41.74 -1.58
CA ILE A 53 -33.31 40.31 -1.89
C ILE A 53 -34.08 40.11 -3.21
N TRP A 54 -35.21 40.78 -3.39
CA TRP A 54 -36.02 40.68 -4.61
C TRP A 54 -35.29 41.21 -5.85
N GLU A 55 -34.66 42.38 -5.74
CA GLU A 55 -33.82 42.93 -6.81
C GLU A 55 -32.59 42.07 -7.09
N GLY A 56 -32.00 41.48 -6.04
CA GLY A 56 -30.91 40.51 -6.16
C GLY A 56 -31.33 39.27 -6.94
N PHE A 57 -32.52 38.72 -6.62
CA PHE A 57 -33.06 37.52 -7.25
C PHE A 57 -33.34 37.76 -8.74
N LYS A 58 -33.94 38.91 -9.08
CA LYS A 58 -34.15 39.30 -10.48
C LYS A 58 -32.85 39.42 -11.28
N ARG A 59 -31.75 39.81 -10.62
CA ARG A 59 -30.42 39.89 -11.24
C ARG A 59 -29.72 38.54 -11.34
N ASN A 60 -29.84 37.70 -10.32
CA ASN A 60 -29.25 36.36 -10.29
C ASN A 60 -30.05 35.44 -9.35
N SER A 61 -30.79 34.50 -9.94
CA SER A 61 -31.63 33.55 -9.21
C SER A 61 -30.87 32.68 -8.20
N ARG A 62 -29.54 32.53 -8.36
CA ARG A 62 -28.69 31.74 -7.46
C ARG A 62 -28.31 32.48 -6.16
N MET A 63 -28.49 33.80 -6.10
CA MET A 63 -28.30 34.63 -4.90
C MET A 63 -27.01 34.33 -4.11
N PRO A 64 -25.82 34.46 -4.73
CA PRO A 64 -24.54 34.19 -4.07
C PRO A 64 -24.29 35.12 -2.87
N SER A 65 -23.43 34.70 -1.93
CA SER A 65 -23.05 35.55 -0.79
C SER A 65 -22.31 36.81 -1.28
N GLY A 66 -22.56 37.93 -0.61
CA GLY A 66 -21.89 39.21 -0.90
C GLY A 66 -20.50 39.32 -0.27
N LYS A 67 -20.06 38.29 0.46
CA LYS A 67 -18.72 38.22 1.02
C LYS A 67 -17.69 38.20 -0.11
N LEU A 68 -16.78 39.15 -0.08
CA LEU A 68 -15.50 39.04 -0.79
C LEU A 68 -14.90 37.68 -0.43
N GLY A 69 -14.49 36.89 -1.43
CA GLY A 69 -14.06 35.50 -1.25
C GLY A 69 -12.86 35.36 -0.32
N ARG A 70 -11.68 35.07 -0.88
CA ARG A 70 -10.49 34.83 -0.06
C ARG A 70 -9.90 36.17 0.38
N VAL A 71 -10.35 36.69 1.52
CA VAL A 71 -9.87 37.96 2.14
C VAL A 71 -8.71 37.76 3.12
N GLY A 72 -8.19 36.52 3.24
CA GLY A 72 -7.03 36.21 4.07
C GLY A 72 -5.71 36.64 3.42
N GLY A 73 -4.63 36.61 4.22
CA GLY A 73 -3.28 36.90 3.73
C GLY A 73 -2.87 36.03 2.55
N LYS A 74 -2.10 36.61 1.61
CA LYS A 74 -1.60 35.90 0.43
C LYS A 74 -0.70 34.74 0.86
N THR A 75 -0.89 33.57 0.25
CA THR A 75 -0.04 32.41 0.50
C THR A 75 1.32 32.64 -0.16
N ILE A 76 2.38 32.77 0.64
CA ILE A 76 3.75 33.00 0.15
C ILE A 76 4.32 31.71 -0.46
N ASN A 77 4.15 30.58 0.24
CA ASN A 77 4.65 29.28 -0.18
C ASN A 77 3.63 28.56 -1.07
N THR A 78 3.48 29.03 -2.31
CA THR A 78 2.59 28.41 -3.31
C THR A 78 3.06 26.99 -3.64
N SER A 79 2.13 26.14 -4.08
CA SER A 79 2.37 24.73 -4.42
C SER A 79 3.56 24.55 -5.38
N SER A 80 3.63 25.39 -6.41
CA SER A 80 4.71 25.36 -7.42
C SER A 80 6.08 25.65 -6.81
N ILE A 81 6.18 26.74 -6.03
CA ILE A 81 7.43 27.17 -5.38
C ILE A 81 7.95 26.07 -4.46
N VAL A 82 7.06 25.47 -3.66
CA VAL A 82 7.45 24.38 -2.76
C VAL A 82 7.93 23.16 -3.54
N SER A 83 7.25 22.78 -4.63
CA SER A 83 7.67 21.65 -5.47
C SER A 83 9.06 21.88 -6.07
N THR A 84 9.32 23.08 -6.58
CA THR A 84 10.62 23.44 -7.16
C THR A 84 11.73 23.36 -6.10
N LEU A 85 11.54 24.02 -4.95
CA LEU A 85 12.54 24.01 -3.87
C LEU A 85 12.84 22.60 -3.38
N VAL A 86 11.82 21.75 -3.21
CA VAL A 86 12.02 20.37 -2.76
C VAL A 86 12.68 19.49 -3.83
N SER A 87 12.46 19.77 -5.12
CA SER A 87 13.12 19.06 -6.21
C SER A 87 14.60 19.39 -6.36
N GLU A 88 15.02 20.59 -5.93
CA GLU A 88 16.41 21.04 -5.96
C GLU A 88 17.24 20.49 -4.79
N VAL A 89 16.59 19.98 -3.73
CA VAL A 89 17.30 19.35 -2.60
C VAL A 89 17.90 18.01 -3.05
N PRO A 90 19.23 17.80 -2.87
CA PRO A 90 19.86 16.52 -3.12
C PRO A 90 19.17 15.35 -2.40
N GLU A 91 19.19 14.18 -3.00
CA GLU A 91 18.46 13.01 -2.48
C GLU A 91 18.89 12.60 -1.07
N GLU A 92 20.16 12.83 -0.72
CA GLU A 92 20.72 12.53 0.60
C GLU A 92 20.13 13.44 1.70
N GLN A 93 19.69 14.65 1.36
CA GLN A 93 19.20 15.66 2.30
C GLN A 93 17.67 15.80 2.29
N ARG A 94 16.95 14.86 1.65
CA ARG A 94 15.47 14.82 1.61
C ARG A 94 14.87 13.62 2.34
N SER A 95 15.64 12.97 3.22
CA SER A 95 15.24 11.71 3.88
C SER A 95 14.06 11.90 4.83
N THR A 96 14.06 12.99 5.60
CA THR A 96 12.97 13.37 6.51
C THR A 96 12.45 14.76 6.18
N LEU A 97 11.23 15.09 6.63
CA LEU A 97 10.72 16.45 6.53
C LEU A 97 11.62 17.47 7.25
N ARG A 98 12.39 17.03 8.27
CA ARG A 98 13.34 17.87 9.01
C ARG A 98 14.54 18.25 8.15
N ASP A 99 15.08 17.29 7.40
CA ASP A 99 16.21 17.53 6.49
C ASP A 99 15.77 18.48 5.36
N ILE A 100 14.59 18.23 4.79
CA ILE A 100 14.00 19.13 3.78
C ILE A 100 13.78 20.53 4.35
N SER A 101 13.34 20.64 5.61
CA SER A 101 13.15 21.94 6.27
C SER A 101 14.48 22.69 6.44
N GLN A 102 15.55 21.99 6.84
CA GLN A 102 16.88 22.58 6.95
C GLN A 102 17.46 22.99 5.60
N ALA A 103 17.26 22.18 4.55
CA ALA A 103 17.79 22.45 3.21
C ALA A 103 17.03 23.56 2.47
N THR A 104 15.70 23.62 2.58
CA THR A 104 14.85 24.58 1.83
C THR A 104 14.50 25.83 2.62
N GLY A 105 14.74 25.86 3.92
CA GLY A 105 14.27 26.92 4.83
C GLY A 105 12.75 26.93 5.05
N LEU A 106 12.00 25.99 4.47
CA LEU A 106 10.56 25.87 4.68
C LEU A 106 10.26 25.34 6.08
N SER A 107 9.26 25.90 6.74
CA SER A 107 8.84 25.37 8.05
C SER A 107 8.32 23.94 7.93
N MET A 108 8.57 23.12 8.95
CA MET A 108 8.00 21.77 9.10
C MET A 108 6.48 21.75 8.93
N GLY A 109 5.78 22.78 9.41
CA GLY A 109 4.33 22.91 9.27
C GLY A 109 3.88 23.12 7.82
N THR A 110 4.65 23.89 7.04
CA THR A 110 4.42 24.06 5.59
C THR A 110 4.60 22.73 4.87
N LEU A 111 5.72 22.05 5.10
CA LEU A 111 6.03 20.77 4.46
C LEU A 111 5.00 19.68 4.83
N SER A 112 4.55 19.63 6.09
CA SER A 112 3.50 18.70 6.53
C SER A 112 2.16 18.93 5.83
N ARG A 113 1.75 20.19 5.66
CA ARG A 113 0.51 20.53 4.92
C ARG A 113 0.63 20.16 3.44
N ARG A 114 1.80 20.44 2.85
CA ARG A 114 2.12 20.13 1.44
C ARG A 114 2.26 18.64 1.16
N LEU A 115 2.61 17.86 2.17
CA LEU A 115 2.57 16.41 2.10
C LEU A 115 1.12 15.88 2.17
N LYS A 116 0.26 16.50 3.00
CA LYS A 116 -1.15 16.10 3.14
C LYS A 116 -2.01 16.48 1.94
N ASP A 117 -1.70 17.60 1.28
CA ASP A 117 -2.44 18.06 0.10
C ASP A 117 -1.95 17.42 -1.22
N GLY A 118 -0.90 16.59 -1.16
CA GLY A 118 -0.34 15.88 -2.31
C GLY A 118 0.65 16.70 -3.15
N THR A 119 0.99 17.93 -2.76
CA THR A 119 2.02 18.73 -3.45
C THR A 119 3.39 18.05 -3.41
N ILE A 120 3.70 17.40 -2.29
CA ILE A 120 4.90 16.58 -2.11
C ILE A 120 4.41 15.17 -1.76
N GLU A 121 4.99 14.16 -2.39
CA GLU A 121 4.67 12.76 -2.10
C GLU A 121 5.87 12.03 -1.53
N ARG A 122 5.62 11.09 -0.61
CA ARG A 122 6.65 10.18 -0.15
C ARG A 122 6.89 9.12 -1.22
N LYS A 123 8.05 9.16 -1.86
CA LYS A 123 8.51 8.06 -2.71
C LYS A 123 9.40 7.15 -1.89
N ASN A 124 9.00 5.88 -1.80
CA ASN A 124 9.89 4.83 -1.31
C ASN A 124 10.66 4.32 -2.54
N THR A 125 11.98 4.48 -2.56
CA THR A 125 12.86 3.89 -3.57
C THR A 125 12.95 2.39 -3.34
N ARG A 126 11.88 1.67 -3.69
CA ARG A 126 11.99 0.25 -3.99
C ARG A 126 12.56 0.17 -5.40
N LEU A 127 13.90 0.14 -5.50
CA LEU A 127 14.58 -0.37 -6.68
C LEU A 127 13.99 -1.77 -6.94
N LYS A 128 13.03 -1.84 -7.85
CA LYS A 128 12.58 -3.10 -8.44
C LYS A 128 13.42 -3.23 -9.71
N PRO A 129 14.52 -4.00 -9.71
CA PRO A 129 15.20 -4.29 -10.96
C PRO A 129 14.16 -4.87 -11.92
N LEU A 130 13.91 -4.17 -13.02
CA LEU A 130 12.99 -4.63 -14.05
C LEU A 130 13.61 -5.88 -14.67
N LEU A 131 12.86 -6.98 -14.73
CA LEU A 131 13.24 -8.11 -15.58
C LEU A 131 13.29 -7.59 -17.02
N THR A 132 14.49 -7.52 -17.60
CA THR A 132 14.68 -7.28 -19.02
C THR A 132 14.55 -8.61 -19.76
N ASP A 133 14.23 -8.59 -21.06
CA ASP A 133 14.16 -9.81 -21.88
C ASP A 133 15.50 -10.58 -21.88
N ALA A 134 16.62 -9.87 -21.68
CA ALA A 134 17.96 -10.45 -21.48
C ALA A 134 18.11 -11.26 -20.17
N ASN A 135 17.28 -11.01 -19.15
CA ASN A 135 17.25 -11.78 -17.89
C ASN A 135 16.29 -12.99 -17.96
N THR A 136 15.57 -13.15 -19.07
CA THR A 136 14.62 -14.25 -19.31
C THR A 136 15.27 -15.33 -20.19
N ILE A 137 16.52 -15.68 -19.89
CA ILE A 137 17.25 -16.69 -20.67
C ILE A 137 17.21 -18.02 -19.91
N GLU A 138 16.40 -18.96 -20.41
CA GLU A 138 16.36 -20.37 -20.01
C GLU A 138 17.76 -20.98 -19.83
N LEU A 139 18.69 -20.68 -20.74
CA LEU A 139 20.08 -21.13 -20.68
C LEU A 139 20.84 -20.55 -19.48
N LEU A 140 20.64 -19.28 -19.12
CA LEU A 140 21.30 -18.65 -17.98
C LEU A 140 20.80 -19.25 -16.67
N TYR A 141 19.49 -19.45 -16.54
CA TYR A 141 18.90 -20.10 -15.38
C TYR A 141 19.42 -21.53 -15.24
N ARG A 142 19.43 -22.29 -16.34
CA ARG A 142 19.99 -23.64 -16.38
C ARG A 142 21.45 -23.67 -15.96
N ASP A 143 22.28 -22.82 -16.57
CA ASP A 143 23.70 -22.74 -16.26
C ASP A 143 23.91 -22.44 -14.77
N TYR A 144 23.21 -21.44 -14.24
CA TYR A 144 23.33 -21.05 -12.84
C TYR A 144 22.97 -22.19 -11.87
N VAL A 145 21.87 -22.92 -12.14
CA VAL A 145 21.49 -24.07 -11.29
C VAL A 145 22.58 -25.14 -11.31
N ILE A 146 23.13 -25.45 -12.49
CA ILE A 146 24.10 -26.52 -12.69
C ILE A 146 25.48 -26.15 -12.15
N THR A 147 25.94 -24.92 -12.38
CA THR A 147 27.31 -24.48 -12.07
C THR A 147 27.43 -23.83 -10.69
N ARG A 148 26.34 -23.30 -10.12
CA ARG A 148 26.35 -22.63 -8.81
C ARG A 148 25.54 -23.37 -7.75
N VAL A 149 24.27 -23.65 -8.02
CA VAL A 149 23.34 -24.18 -7.00
C VAL A 149 23.69 -25.61 -6.61
N VAL A 150 23.81 -26.52 -7.58
CA VAL A 150 24.10 -27.94 -7.30
C VAL A 150 25.43 -28.14 -6.57
N PRO A 151 26.55 -27.51 -6.99
CA PRO A 151 27.81 -27.59 -6.25
C PRO A 151 27.70 -27.03 -4.83
N ALA A 152 26.98 -25.92 -4.63
CA ALA A 152 26.78 -25.35 -3.30
C ALA A 152 25.98 -26.28 -2.39
N ILE A 153 24.96 -26.98 -2.91
CA ILE A 153 24.23 -28.01 -2.17
C ILE A 153 25.16 -29.14 -1.77
N LYS A 154 25.93 -29.71 -2.71
CA LYS A 154 26.87 -30.80 -2.42
C LYS A 154 27.89 -30.42 -1.34
N ALA A 155 28.33 -29.16 -1.34
CA ALA A 155 29.34 -28.65 -0.40
C ALA A 155 28.78 -28.32 0.99
N LYS A 156 27.56 -27.76 1.07
CA LYS A 156 27.01 -27.21 2.31
C LYS A 156 25.91 -28.05 2.95
N PHE A 157 25.24 -28.91 2.20
CA PHE A 157 24.07 -29.62 2.68
C PHE A 157 24.46 -30.82 3.55
N PRO A 158 24.15 -30.81 4.87
CA PRO A 158 24.52 -31.89 5.76
C PRO A 158 23.56 -33.06 5.52
N SER A 159 24.00 -34.10 4.81
CA SER A 159 23.11 -35.18 4.38
C SER A 159 23.59 -36.57 4.83
N VAL A 160 22.71 -37.27 5.54
CA VAL A 160 22.68 -38.74 5.60
C VAL A 160 22.02 -39.32 4.32
N ASN A 161 21.10 -38.57 3.69
CA ASN A 161 20.41 -38.95 2.45
C ASN A 161 20.68 -37.91 1.35
N LYS A 162 21.38 -38.34 0.30
CA LYS A 162 21.84 -37.49 -0.81
C LYS A 162 20.81 -37.33 -1.94
N ARG A 163 19.53 -37.66 -1.68
CA ARG A 163 18.43 -37.40 -2.62
C ARG A 163 17.85 -36.01 -2.38
N VAL A 164 17.97 -35.14 -3.37
CA VAL A 164 17.49 -33.75 -3.36
C VAL A 164 16.39 -33.58 -4.39
N VAL A 165 15.28 -32.99 -3.96
CA VAL A 165 14.19 -32.57 -4.84
C VAL A 165 14.28 -31.05 -4.99
N LEU A 166 14.59 -30.58 -6.19
CA LEU A 166 14.61 -29.16 -6.53
C LEU A 166 13.20 -28.73 -6.89
N GLN A 167 12.57 -27.98 -5.98
CA GLN A 167 11.23 -27.44 -6.20
C GLN A 167 11.31 -26.03 -6.79
N HIS A 168 10.73 -25.80 -7.97
CA HIS A 168 10.57 -24.46 -8.55
C HIS A 168 9.11 -24.23 -8.99
N ASP A 169 8.72 -22.97 -9.19
CA ASP A 169 7.44 -22.60 -9.79
C ASP A 169 7.46 -22.78 -11.33
N ASN A 170 6.34 -22.51 -11.99
CA ASN A 170 6.19 -22.70 -13.44
C ASN A 170 6.53 -21.44 -14.26
N ALA A 171 7.43 -20.57 -13.77
CA ALA A 171 7.94 -19.47 -14.59
C ALA A 171 8.65 -20.02 -15.85
N THR A 172 8.52 -19.33 -16.99
CA THR A 172 9.01 -19.82 -18.30
C THR A 172 10.46 -20.31 -18.25
N PRO A 173 11.43 -19.59 -17.65
CA PRO A 173 12.83 -20.05 -17.61
C PRO A 173 13.05 -21.38 -16.85
N HIS A 174 12.17 -21.73 -15.91
CA HIS A 174 12.30 -22.95 -15.11
C HIS A 174 12.01 -24.21 -15.93
N GLY A 175 11.33 -24.08 -17.08
CA GLY A 175 11.12 -25.17 -18.03
C GLY A 175 12.43 -25.79 -18.53
N ALA A 176 13.53 -25.03 -18.48
CA ALA A 176 14.86 -25.48 -18.89
C ALA A 176 15.51 -26.50 -17.93
N ILE A 177 14.99 -26.67 -16.71
CA ILE A 177 15.45 -27.70 -15.77
C ILE A 177 14.55 -28.93 -15.88
N THR A 178 15.16 -30.06 -16.25
CA THR A 178 14.50 -31.36 -16.37
C THR A 178 15.29 -32.42 -15.62
N ASP A 179 14.65 -33.54 -15.28
CA ASP A 179 15.34 -34.67 -14.64
C ASP A 179 16.48 -35.22 -15.50
N ALA A 180 16.34 -35.18 -16.83
CA ALA A 180 17.42 -35.57 -17.75
C ALA A 180 18.66 -34.68 -17.60
N ILE A 181 18.48 -33.38 -17.40
CA ILE A 181 19.58 -32.44 -17.17
C ILE A 181 20.18 -32.66 -15.77
N LEU A 182 19.35 -32.91 -14.76
CA LEU A 182 19.81 -33.16 -13.39
C LEU A 182 20.49 -34.53 -13.22
N ALA A 183 20.20 -35.50 -14.08
CA ALA A 183 20.90 -36.78 -14.10
C ALA A 183 22.41 -36.61 -14.32
N CYS A 184 22.82 -35.68 -15.19
CA CYS A 184 24.23 -35.40 -15.47
C CYS A 184 25.01 -34.85 -14.26
N VAL A 185 24.33 -34.23 -13.29
CA VAL A 185 24.95 -33.70 -12.06
C VAL A 185 24.68 -34.56 -10.83
N SER A 186 23.89 -35.63 -10.99
CA SER A 186 23.59 -36.65 -9.97
C SER A 186 24.76 -37.63 -9.84
N THR A 187 25.89 -37.10 -9.37
CA THR A 187 27.16 -37.81 -9.18
C THR A 187 27.48 -37.96 -7.70
N ASP A 188 28.47 -38.78 -7.35
CA ASP A 188 29.01 -38.90 -5.98
C ASP A 188 27.97 -39.39 -4.95
N GLY A 189 27.05 -40.22 -5.43
CA GLY A 189 25.91 -40.74 -4.67
C GLY A 189 24.77 -39.73 -4.48
N TRP A 190 24.86 -38.53 -5.06
CA TRP A 190 23.76 -37.58 -5.08
C TRP A 190 22.74 -37.91 -6.17
N THR A 191 21.48 -37.67 -5.87
CA THR A 191 20.38 -37.78 -6.82
C THR A 191 19.59 -36.49 -6.79
N PHE A 192 19.59 -35.75 -7.88
CA PHE A 192 18.80 -34.54 -8.05
C PHE A 192 17.62 -34.84 -8.97
N VAL A 193 16.43 -34.49 -8.52
CA VAL A 193 15.20 -34.52 -9.34
C VAL A 193 14.51 -33.18 -9.24
N VAL A 194 13.76 -32.79 -10.26
CA VAL A 194 12.98 -31.55 -10.26
C VAL A 194 11.52 -31.85 -9.92
N GLN A 195 10.92 -31.02 -9.07
CA GLN A 195 9.48 -31.05 -8.81
C GLN A 195 8.89 -29.70 -9.14
N ARG A 196 7.90 -29.70 -10.02
CA ARG A 196 7.16 -28.49 -10.37
C ARG A 196 6.01 -28.29 -9.39
N GLN A 197 5.82 -27.05 -8.98
CA GLN A 197 4.71 -26.66 -8.14
C GLN A 197 3.40 -26.62 -8.94
N PRO A 198 2.23 -26.89 -8.32
CA PRO A 198 0.95 -26.64 -8.96
C PRO A 198 0.80 -25.15 -9.36
N PRO A 199 0.11 -24.85 -10.49
CA PRO A 199 -0.15 -23.47 -10.90
C PRO A 199 -0.83 -22.64 -9.79
N ASN A 200 -0.53 -21.33 -9.74
CA ASN A 200 -1.16 -20.36 -8.82
C ASN A 200 -1.19 -20.77 -7.34
N SER A 201 -0.15 -21.48 -6.88
CA SER A 201 -0.12 -22.03 -5.51
C SER A 201 1.03 -21.47 -4.68
N PRO A 202 1.20 -20.15 -4.52
CA PRO A 202 2.36 -19.55 -3.83
C PRO A 202 2.51 -20.06 -2.38
N ASP A 203 1.40 -20.45 -1.73
CA ASP A 203 1.41 -21.02 -0.39
C ASP A 203 2.09 -22.40 -0.31
N LEU A 204 2.28 -23.04 -1.46
CA LEU A 204 3.03 -24.29 -1.63
C LEU A 204 4.49 -24.08 -2.03
N ASN A 205 4.99 -22.84 -2.00
CA ASN A 205 6.42 -22.53 -2.05
C ASN A 205 6.88 -22.00 -0.68
N VAL A 206 7.81 -22.70 -0.01
CA VAL A 206 8.34 -22.25 1.29
C VAL A 206 9.03 -20.87 1.19
N LEU A 207 9.60 -20.55 0.03
CA LEU A 207 10.30 -19.30 -0.19
C LEU A 207 9.31 -18.13 -0.21
N ASP A 208 8.24 -18.24 -0.99
CA ASP A 208 7.19 -17.22 -1.10
C ASP A 208 6.34 -17.14 0.18
N LEU A 209 5.99 -18.29 0.76
CA LEU A 209 5.10 -18.37 1.92
C LEU A 209 5.63 -17.60 3.14
N GLY A 210 6.95 -17.56 3.35
CA GLY A 210 7.46 -16.89 4.55
C GLY A 210 8.94 -16.56 4.60
N TYR A 211 9.79 -17.19 3.77
CA TYR A 211 11.22 -16.88 3.77
C TYR A 211 11.49 -15.46 3.25
N PHE A 212 10.97 -15.12 2.06
CA PHE A 212 11.18 -13.79 1.47
C PHE A 212 10.56 -12.68 2.33
N ALA A 213 9.38 -12.92 2.91
CA ALA A 213 8.77 -12.00 3.87
C ALA A 213 9.67 -11.79 5.11
N SER A 214 10.34 -12.84 5.59
CA SER A 214 11.26 -12.76 6.72
C SER A 214 12.51 -11.93 6.40
N ILE A 215 13.16 -12.20 5.26
CA ILE A 215 14.32 -11.40 4.82
C ILE A 215 13.93 -9.95 4.57
N GLN A 216 12.82 -9.72 3.86
CA GLN A 216 12.36 -8.38 3.56
C GLN A 216 12.05 -7.58 4.83
N SER A 217 11.53 -8.22 5.89
CA SER A 217 11.29 -7.55 7.17
C SER A 217 12.58 -7.07 7.86
N LEU A 218 13.71 -7.73 7.61
CA LEU A 218 15.03 -7.33 8.11
C LEU A 218 15.63 -6.25 7.22
N GLN A 219 15.58 -6.46 5.91
CA GLN A 219 16.07 -5.51 4.91
C GLN A 219 15.38 -4.13 5.07
N ASN A 220 14.07 -4.09 5.29
CA ASN A 220 13.30 -2.85 5.47
C ASN A 220 13.72 -1.99 6.67
N LYS A 221 14.55 -2.53 7.58
CA LYS A 221 15.12 -1.76 8.71
C LYS A 221 16.37 -0.97 8.31
N VAL A 222 16.94 -1.25 7.14
CA VAL A 222 18.12 -0.60 6.58
C VAL A 222 17.66 0.32 5.45
N VAL A 223 18.16 1.56 5.44
CA VAL A 223 17.92 2.49 4.32
C VAL A 223 18.95 2.18 3.24
N SER A 224 18.48 1.93 2.02
CA SER A 224 19.33 1.67 0.86
C SER A 224 19.13 2.77 -0.19
N HIS A 225 20.24 3.33 -0.67
CA HIS A 225 20.25 4.40 -1.66
C HIS A 225 20.81 3.94 -3.02
N SER A 226 21.41 2.76 -3.07
CA SER A 226 21.97 2.15 -4.29
C SER A 226 21.61 0.67 -4.45
N ILE A 227 21.89 0.10 -5.62
CA ILE A 227 21.79 -1.35 -5.85
C ILE A 227 22.76 -2.11 -4.94
N ASP A 228 23.98 -1.60 -4.78
CA ASP A 228 25.00 -2.23 -3.92
C ASP A 228 24.55 -2.26 -2.45
N ASP A 229 23.88 -1.20 -1.98
CA ASP A 229 23.28 -1.16 -0.63
C ASP A 229 22.18 -2.21 -0.48
N VAL A 230 21.38 -2.44 -1.53
CA VAL A 230 20.36 -3.49 -1.52
C VAL A 230 21.00 -4.87 -1.47
N ILE A 231 22.07 -5.12 -2.23
CA ILE A 231 22.80 -6.38 -2.20
C ILE A 231 23.39 -6.61 -0.80
N GLN A 232 24.10 -5.62 -0.25
CA GLN A 232 24.73 -5.71 1.06
C GLN A 232 23.70 -5.91 2.17
N SER A 233 22.60 -5.16 2.18
CA SER A 233 21.54 -5.31 3.18
C SER A 233 20.82 -6.65 3.08
N THR A 234 20.66 -7.19 1.87
CA THR A 234 20.07 -8.52 1.66
C THR A 234 20.99 -9.62 2.18
N LEU A 235 22.30 -9.55 1.89
CA LEU A 235 23.29 -10.49 2.42
C LEU A 235 23.39 -10.44 3.94
N ALA A 236 23.42 -9.24 4.52
CA ALA A 236 23.40 -9.08 5.97
C ALA A 236 22.11 -9.65 6.61
N SER A 237 20.97 -9.45 5.95
CA SER A 237 19.68 -10.03 6.40
C SER A 237 19.65 -11.54 6.30
N PHE A 238 20.30 -12.12 5.28
CA PHE A 238 20.46 -13.56 5.12
C PHE A 238 21.26 -14.17 6.28
N GLU A 239 22.42 -13.58 6.60
CA GLU A 239 23.27 -14.04 7.72
C GLU A 239 22.62 -13.83 9.09
N ALA A 240 21.83 -12.76 9.25
CA ALA A 240 21.13 -12.48 10.50
C ALA A 240 19.87 -13.34 10.71
N LEU A 241 19.38 -14.06 9.69
CA LEU A 241 18.17 -14.84 9.79
C LEU A 241 18.39 -16.08 10.66
N SER A 242 17.78 -16.11 11.84
CA SER A 242 17.87 -17.25 12.75
C SER A 242 17.29 -18.54 12.15
N SER A 243 17.92 -19.68 12.44
CA SER A 243 17.40 -21.02 12.11
C SER A 243 16.00 -21.27 12.69
N GLU A 244 15.70 -20.75 13.88
CA GLU A 244 14.38 -20.80 14.51
C GLU A 244 13.29 -20.16 13.63
N LYS A 245 13.61 -19.04 12.98
CA LYS A 245 12.67 -18.37 12.06
C LYS A 245 12.41 -19.24 10.83
N LEU A 246 13.44 -19.90 10.29
CA LEU A 246 13.28 -20.84 9.17
C LEU A 246 12.44 -22.05 9.57
N GLU A 247 12.71 -22.66 10.72
CA GLU A 247 11.92 -23.76 11.28
C GLU A 247 10.45 -23.36 11.42
N ASN A 248 10.19 -22.14 11.90
CA ASN A 248 8.84 -21.59 11.98
C ASN A 248 8.17 -21.51 10.59
N VAL A 249 8.88 -21.10 9.54
CA VAL A 249 8.31 -21.06 8.17
C VAL A 249 7.94 -22.47 7.71
N PHE A 250 8.82 -23.46 7.89
CA PHE A 250 8.53 -24.87 7.56
C PHE A 250 7.33 -25.44 8.33
N HIS A 251 7.16 -25.06 9.60
CA HIS A 251 5.95 -25.44 10.35
C HIS A 251 4.67 -24.81 9.79
N THR A 252 4.72 -23.55 9.32
CA THR A 252 3.57 -22.95 8.62
C THR A 252 3.29 -23.74 7.36
N PHE A 253 4.33 -24.04 6.59
CA PHE A 253 4.25 -24.75 5.31
C PHE A 253 3.55 -26.11 5.44
N GLN A 254 3.95 -26.91 6.42
CA GLN A 254 3.30 -28.19 6.70
C GLN A 254 1.83 -28.05 7.13
N ALA A 255 1.49 -27.01 7.88
CA ALA A 255 0.11 -26.76 8.27
C ALA A 255 -0.75 -26.28 7.10
N VAL A 256 -0.18 -25.45 6.22
CA VAL A 256 -0.82 -25.05 4.95
C VAL A 256 -1.07 -26.27 4.08
N MET A 257 -0.09 -27.15 3.88
CA MET A 257 -0.27 -28.39 3.13
C MET A 257 -1.42 -29.23 3.68
N ARG A 258 -1.52 -29.36 5.02
CA ARG A 258 -2.64 -30.06 5.65
C ARG A 258 -3.98 -29.36 5.37
N LEU A 259 -4.05 -28.04 5.49
CA LEU A 259 -5.27 -27.28 5.22
C LEU A 259 -5.72 -27.42 3.76
N VAL A 260 -4.78 -27.44 2.82
CA VAL A 260 -5.06 -27.69 1.40
C VAL A 260 -5.71 -29.06 1.22
N LEU A 261 -5.24 -30.10 1.92
CA LEU A 261 -5.87 -31.42 1.90
C LEU A 261 -7.27 -31.40 2.55
N GLU A 262 -7.40 -30.77 3.73
CA GLU A 262 -8.68 -30.66 4.46
C GLU A 262 -9.76 -29.92 3.67
N HIS A 263 -9.37 -28.95 2.84
CA HIS A 263 -10.29 -28.10 2.06
C HIS A 263 -10.35 -28.49 0.58
N ASN A 264 -10.01 -29.73 0.22
CA ASN A 264 -10.08 -30.24 -1.14
C ASN A 264 -9.42 -29.31 -2.18
N SER A 265 -8.19 -28.88 -1.89
CA SER A 265 -7.40 -27.97 -2.73
C SER A 265 -7.92 -26.53 -2.87
N SER A 266 -8.85 -26.10 -2.01
CA SER A 266 -9.23 -24.68 -1.92
C SER A 266 -8.16 -23.84 -1.23
N ASN A 267 -7.96 -22.60 -1.67
CA ASN A 267 -7.04 -21.63 -1.06
C ASN A 267 -7.73 -20.71 -0.02
N HIS A 268 -9.01 -20.93 0.27
CA HIS A 268 -9.79 -20.08 1.18
C HIS A 268 -9.74 -20.60 2.61
N PHE A 269 -8.58 -20.48 3.26
CA PHE A 269 -8.44 -20.77 4.68
C PHE A 269 -7.55 -19.73 5.37
N PRO A 270 -7.84 -19.36 6.64
CA PRO A 270 -6.96 -18.50 7.41
C PRO A 270 -5.66 -19.25 7.73
N LEU A 271 -4.52 -18.53 7.67
CA LEU A 271 -3.25 -19.12 8.07
C LEU A 271 -3.28 -19.52 9.55
N PRO A 272 -2.90 -20.77 9.89
CA PRO A 272 -3.07 -21.30 11.23
C PRO A 272 -2.04 -20.69 12.19
N HIS A 273 -2.51 -20.15 13.32
CA HIS A 273 -1.62 -19.67 14.37
C HIS A 273 -1.18 -20.81 15.29
N LEU A 274 -0.07 -21.45 14.96
CA LEU A 274 0.42 -22.66 15.65
C LEU A 274 1.03 -22.43 17.06
N LYS A 275 1.02 -21.20 17.58
CA LYS A 275 1.64 -20.80 18.87
C LYS A 275 3.06 -21.38 19.06
N LYS A 276 3.87 -21.35 18.00
CA LYS A 276 5.16 -22.05 17.90
C LYS A 276 6.11 -21.69 19.03
N ASP A 277 6.23 -20.40 19.34
CA ASP A 277 7.12 -19.92 20.40
C ASP A 277 6.68 -20.38 21.80
N ALA A 278 5.37 -20.52 22.02
CA ALA A 278 4.86 -21.09 23.27
C ALA A 278 5.20 -22.58 23.36
N LYS A 279 4.99 -23.34 22.27
CA LYS A 279 5.34 -24.77 22.20
C LYS A 279 6.83 -25.03 22.36
N ARG A 280 7.67 -24.19 21.75
CA ARG A 280 9.13 -24.26 21.86
C ARG A 280 9.59 -24.01 23.30
N ARG A 281 9.08 -22.96 23.95
CA ARG A 281 9.38 -22.70 25.38
C ARG A 281 8.95 -23.84 26.31
N ALA A 282 7.88 -24.56 25.96
CA ALA A 282 7.42 -25.73 26.69
C ALA A 282 8.14 -27.04 26.29
N GLY A 283 9.06 -27.03 25.32
CA GLY A 283 9.74 -28.24 24.83
C GLY A 283 8.83 -29.23 24.09
N THR A 284 7.67 -28.78 23.61
CA THR A 284 6.63 -29.64 22.99
C THR A 284 6.45 -29.41 21.49
N LEU A 285 7.28 -28.57 20.87
CA LEU A 285 7.27 -28.36 19.43
C LEU A 285 7.88 -29.58 18.74
N SER A 286 7.04 -30.39 18.08
CA SER A 286 7.49 -31.53 17.27
C SER A 286 8.31 -31.05 16.08
N ALA A 287 9.28 -31.85 15.62
CA ALA A 287 10.10 -31.49 14.45
C ALA A 287 9.29 -31.35 13.15
N ASN A 288 8.21 -32.14 13.01
CA ASN A 288 7.30 -32.11 11.88
C ASN A 288 5.85 -32.22 12.38
N LEU A 289 4.92 -31.63 11.63
CA LEU A 289 3.49 -31.76 11.86
C LEU A 289 2.96 -33.08 11.28
N SER A 290 2.15 -33.80 12.06
CA SER A 290 1.52 -35.07 11.62
C SER A 290 0.40 -34.83 10.60
N CYS A 291 0.23 -35.67 9.59
CA CYS A 291 -0.91 -35.60 8.67
C CYS A 291 -1.80 -36.85 8.87
N PRO A 292 -3.10 -36.71 9.20
CA PRO A 292 -4.00 -37.85 9.27
C PRO A 292 -4.06 -38.63 7.96
N ALA A 293 -3.91 -39.96 8.02
CA ALA A 293 -3.95 -40.82 6.83
C ALA A 293 -5.28 -40.72 6.06
N SER A 294 -6.38 -40.39 6.75
CA SER A 294 -7.69 -40.17 6.13
C SER A 294 -7.72 -39.02 5.13
N LEU A 295 -6.74 -38.10 5.17
CA LEU A 295 -6.63 -36.98 4.24
C LEU A 295 -5.79 -37.32 3.00
N LEU A 296 -5.14 -38.47 2.95
CA LEU A 296 -4.16 -38.80 1.91
C LEU A 296 -4.76 -39.48 0.67
N GLY A 297 -6.03 -39.89 0.71
CA GLY A 297 -6.72 -40.52 -0.43
C GLY A 297 -6.33 -41.97 -0.65
#